data_AF-A0A2H1FG86-F1
#
_entry.id   AF-A0A2H1FG86-F1
#
_cell.length_a   1.000
_cell.length_b   1.000
_cell.length_c   1.000
_cell.angle_alpha   90.00
_cell.angle_beta   90.00
_cell.angle_gamma   90.00
#
_symmetry.space_group_name_H-M   'P 1'
#
loop_
_entity.id
_entity.type
_entity.pdbx_description
1 polymer ?
#
loop_
_entity_poly.entity_id
_entity_poly.type
_entity_poly.pdbx_seq_one_letter_code
_entity_poly.pdbx_strand_id
1 'polypeptide(L)'
;MTNNQKLHKITFTITPNANGYVIGCNEIQSLFIDVSSVTEVDRIVRDLVSEYIDNFPDDAQKRGFDKNTPIETTWNASPNSVALE
;
A
#
# COMPACT_ATOMS: atom_id res chain seq x y z
N MET A 1 -31.55 9.17 0.96
CA MET A 1 -30.15 9.58 1.17
C MET A 1 -29.30 8.37 0.88
N THR A 2 -28.76 8.27 -0.33
CA THR A 2 -27.95 7.12 -0.75
C THR A 2 -26.60 7.28 -0.08
N ASN A 3 -26.41 6.60 1.05
CA ASN A 3 -25.14 6.47 1.75
C ASN A 3 -24.17 5.70 0.85
N ASN A 4 -23.63 6.37 -0.17
CA ASN A 4 -22.37 6.02 -0.78
C ASN A 4 -21.28 6.35 0.25
N GLN A 5 -21.24 5.59 1.34
CA GLN A 5 -20.06 5.48 2.18
C GLN A 5 -19.02 4.83 1.27
N LYS A 6 -18.29 5.68 0.55
CA LYS A 6 -17.10 5.31 -0.19
C LYS A 6 -16.23 4.62 0.84
N LEU A 7 -16.21 3.29 0.85
CA LEU A 7 -15.29 2.54 1.71
C LEU A 7 -13.93 3.13 1.45
N HIS A 8 -13.37 3.78 2.46
CA HIS A 8 -12.03 4.33 2.39
C HIS A 8 -11.12 3.11 2.19
N LYS A 9 -10.53 3.02 1.00
CA LYS A 9 -9.60 1.95 0.63
C LYS A 9 -8.19 2.50 0.74
N ILE A 10 -7.28 1.68 1.21
CA ILE A 10 -5.86 2.02 1.18
C ILE A 10 -5.26 1.33 -0.05
N THR A 11 -4.71 2.13 -0.96
CA THR A 11 -4.04 1.62 -2.16
C THR A 11 -2.54 1.61 -1.95
N PHE A 12 -1.93 0.45 -2.14
CA PHE A 12 -0.48 0.29 -2.17
C PHE A 12 0.00 0.05 -3.59
N THR A 13 1.06 0.73 -3.99
CA THR A 13 1.73 0.56 -5.27
C THR A 13 3.00 -0.24 -5.05
N ILE A 14 3.12 -1.36 -5.76
CA ILE A 14 4.30 -2.23 -5.67
C ILE A 14 5.09 -2.09 -6.97
N THR A 15 6.31 -1.55 -6.87
CA THR A 15 7.20 -1.27 -7.99
C THR A 15 8.44 -2.16 -7.91
N PRO A 16 8.79 -2.94 -8.94
CA PRO A 16 10.03 -3.72 -8.93
C PRO A 16 11.26 -2.79 -8.89
N ASN A 17 12.30 -3.19 -8.14
CA ASN A 17 13.57 -2.48 -7.99
C ASN A 17 14.74 -3.47 -8.06
N ALA A 18 15.99 -2.98 -8.18
CA ALA A 18 17.20 -3.79 -8.35
C ALA A 18 17.41 -4.87 -7.25
N ASN A 19 16.88 -4.63 -6.04
CA ASN A 19 17.00 -5.54 -4.89
C ASN A 19 15.69 -6.27 -4.51
N GLY A 20 14.64 -6.17 -5.34
CA GLY A 20 13.32 -6.76 -5.03
C GLY A 20 12.17 -5.86 -5.47
N TYR A 21 11.40 -5.36 -4.51
CA TYR A 21 10.22 -4.52 -4.74
C TYR A 21 10.18 -3.37 -3.74
N VAL A 22 9.72 -2.21 -4.18
CA VAL A 22 9.39 -1.07 -3.33
C VAL A 22 7.87 -0.98 -3.26
N ILE A 23 7.34 -1.02 -2.04
CA ILE A 23 5.93 -0.85 -1.76
C ILE A 23 5.74 0.57 -1.24
N GLY A 24 4.87 1.36 -1.87
CA GLY A 24 4.50 2.69 -1.40
C GLY A 24 3.00 2.81 -1.20
N CYS A 25 2.55 3.50 -0.15
CA CYS A 25 1.15 3.84 0.04
C CYS A 25 0.79 5.07 -0.78
N ASN A 26 -0.25 4.99 -1.60
CA ASN A 26 -0.68 6.12 -2.43
C ASN A 26 -1.24 7.27 -1.58
N GLU A 27 -1.94 6.93 -0.49
CA GLU A 27 -2.56 7.93 0.38
C GLU A 27 -1.53 8.56 1.32
N ILE A 28 -0.51 7.80 1.74
CA ILE A 28 0.48 8.24 2.73
C ILE A 28 1.87 8.16 2.10
N GLN A 29 2.32 9.28 1.52
CA GLN A 29 3.60 9.35 0.80
C GLN A 29 4.82 8.95 1.65
N SER A 30 4.75 9.12 2.97
CA SER A 30 5.82 8.73 3.90
C SER A 30 5.83 7.23 4.24
N LEU A 31 4.78 6.48 3.88
CA LEU A 31 4.64 5.06 4.17
C LEU A 31 5.14 4.26 2.97
N PHE A 32 6.42 3.94 2.95
CA PHE A 32 7.05 3.09 1.94
C PHE A 32 8.04 2.12 2.56
N ILE A 33 8.25 0.98 1.92
CA ILE A 33 9.18 -0.07 2.37
C ILE A 33 9.79 -0.81 1.18
N ASP A 34 11.06 -1.19 1.30
CA ASP A 34 11.70 -2.13 0.40
C ASP A 34 11.53 -3.57 0.89
N VAL A 35 11.17 -4.46 -0.02
CA VAL A 35 10.97 -5.89 0.26
C VAL A 35 11.71 -6.71 -0.77
N SER A 36 12.42 -7.74 -0.31
CA SER A 36 13.20 -8.60 -1.21
C SER A 36 12.34 -9.65 -1.92
N SER A 37 11.16 -9.97 -1.38
CA SER A 37 10.29 -11.01 -1.94
C SER A 37 8.82 -10.59 -2.04
N VAL A 38 8.21 -10.96 -3.17
CA VAL A 38 6.77 -10.82 -3.48
C VAL A 38 5.89 -11.53 -2.44
N THR A 39 6.37 -12.64 -1.87
CA THR A 39 5.61 -13.46 -0.90
C THR A 39 5.45 -12.76 0.45
N GLU A 40 6.27 -11.77 0.74
CA GLU A 40 6.23 -11.02 2.01
C GLU A 40 5.41 -9.74 1.90
N VAL A 41 5.11 -9.29 0.68
CA VAL A 41 4.37 -8.04 0.39
C VAL A 41 3.05 -7.97 1.14
N ASP A 42 2.21 -9.01 1.07
CA ASP A 42 0.88 -9.00 1.72
C ASP A 42 1.00 -8.83 3.24
N ARG A 43 1.91 -9.60 3.86
CA ARG A 43 2.17 -9.53 5.30
C ARG A 43 2.67 -8.14 5.69
N ILE A 44 3.63 -7.62 4.95
CA ILE A 44 4.28 -6.33 5.23
C ILE A 44 3.31 -5.17 5.06
N VAL A 45 2.48 -5.18 4.01
CA VAL A 45 1.46 -4.15 3.80
C VAL A 45 0.45 -4.12 4.96
N ARG A 46 -0.01 -5.29 5.41
CA ARG A 46 -0.93 -5.39 6.55
C ARG A 46 -0.29 -4.90 7.85
N ASP A 47 0.97 -5.24 8.07
CA ASP A 47 1.74 -4.81 9.23
C ASP A 47 1.91 -3.28 9.23
N LEU A 48 2.29 -2.69 8.10
CA LEU A 48 2.43 -1.24 7.92
C LEU A 48 1.12 -0.48 8.16
N VAL A 49 -0.01 -0.98 7.65
CA VAL A 49 -1.31 -0.35 7.90
C VAL A 49 -1.64 -0.42 9.39
N SER A 50 -1.44 -1.58 10.02
CA SER A 50 -1.70 -1.75 11.45
C SER A 50 -0.81 -0.84 12.29
N GLU A 51 0.48 -0.75 11.97
CA GLU A 51 1.45 0.10 12.65
C GLU A 51 1.13 1.58 12.46
N TYR A 52 0.74 2.01 11.25
CA TYR A 52 0.33 3.39 10.99
C TYR A 52 -0.91 3.77 11.80
N ILE A 53 -1.91 2.89 11.90
CA ILE A 53 -3.12 3.14 12.71
C ILE A 53 -2.77 3.22 14.20
N ASP A 54 -1.85 2.39 14.68
CA ASP A 54 -1.44 2.38 16.09
C ASP A 54 -0.63 3.62 16.46
N ASN A 55 0.30 4.04 15.60
CA ASN A 55 1.14 5.22 15.82
C ASN A 55 0.41 6.54 15.55
N PHE A 56 -0.52 6.57 14.58
CA PHE A 56 -1.22 7.78 14.14
C PHE A 56 -2.76 7.58 14.09
N PRO A 57 -3.40 7.25 15.22
CA PRO A 57 -4.84 6.94 15.24
C PRO A 57 -5.71 8.14 14.83
N ASP A 58 -5.28 9.37 15.17
CA ASP A 58 -6.00 10.60 14.82
C ASP A 58 -5.97 10.88 13.31
N ASP A 59 -4.83 10.65 12.65
CA ASP A 59 -4.69 10.81 11.20
C ASP A 59 -5.41 9.69 10.45
N ALA A 60 -5.29 8.45 10.93
CA ALA A 60 -6.02 7.30 10.40
C ALA A 60 -7.55 7.52 10.46
N GLN A 61 -8.08 7.97 11.61
CA GLN A 61 -9.51 8.26 11.76
C GLN A 61 -9.96 9.41 10.83
N LYS A 62 -9.16 10.48 10.69
CA LYS A 62 -9.46 11.58 9.75
C LYS A 62 -9.52 11.11 8.30
N ARG A 63 -8.68 10.16 7.94
CA ARG A 63 -8.64 9.56 6.60
C ARG A 63 -9.65 8.41 6.42
N GLY A 64 -10.36 8.03 7.46
CA GLY A 64 -11.34 6.94 7.44
C GLY A 64 -10.72 5.54 7.40
N PHE A 65 -9.48 5.40 7.88
CA PHE A 65 -8.77 4.13 7.96
C PHE A 65 -8.98 3.49 9.33
N ASP A 66 -9.34 2.21 9.32
CA ASP A 66 -9.47 1.35 10.49
C ASP A 66 -8.72 0.04 10.24
N LYS A 67 -8.49 -0.76 11.29
CA LYS A 67 -7.85 -2.09 11.17
C LYS A 67 -8.63 -3.04 10.25
N ASN A 68 -9.92 -2.77 10.04
CA ASN A 68 -10.79 -3.50 9.12
C ASN A 68 -10.89 -2.88 7.72
N THR A 69 -10.15 -1.80 7.45
CA THR A 69 -10.17 -1.15 6.14
C THR A 69 -9.65 -2.11 5.06
N PRO A 70 -10.40 -2.28 3.96
CA PRO A 70 -9.94 -3.10 2.84
C PRO A 70 -8.67 -2.50 2.23
N ILE A 71 -7.65 -3.35 2.09
CA ILE A 71 -6.38 -3.03 1.46
C ILE A 71 -6.44 -3.51 0.01
N GLU A 72 -6.10 -2.62 -0.92
CA GLU A 72 -6.00 -2.93 -2.34
C GLU A 72 -4.53 -2.76 -2.77
N THR A 73 -3.90 -3.85 -3.20
CA THR A 73 -2.51 -3.83 -3.69
C THR A 73 -2.49 -3.77 -5.21
N THR A 74 -1.99 -2.67 -5.76
CA THR A 74 -1.80 -2.47 -7.19
C THR A 74 -0.35 -2.78 -7.55
N TRP A 75 -0.17 -3.80 -8.39
CA TRP A 75 1.14 -4.19 -8.91
C TRP A 75 1.48 -3.34 -10.12
N ASN A 76 2.43 -2.42 -9.94
CA ASN A 76 2.93 -1.60 -11.03
C ASN A 76 4.22 -2.23 -11.55
N ALA A 77 4.06 -3.36 -12.24
CA ALA A 77 5.13 -3.90 -13.06
C ALA A 77 5.21 -3.00 -14.31
N SER A 78 6.05 -1.97 -14.26
CA SER A 78 6.50 -1.31 -15.49
C SER A 78 7.07 -2.43 -16.37
N PRO A 79 6.54 -2.69 -17.58
CA PRO A 79 7.28 -3.49 -18.52
C PRO A 79 8.61 -2.76 -18.66
N ASN A 80 9.70 -3.40 -18.23
CA ASN A 80 10.99 -3.01 -18.74
C ASN A 80 10.82 -3.09 -20.25
N SER A 81 10.69 -1.94 -20.91
CA SER A 81 11.01 -1.75 -22.32
C SER A 81 12.52 -1.98 -22.47
N VAL A 82 12.97 -3.18 -22.15
CA VAL A 82 14.13 -3.80 -22.74
C VAL A 82 13.56 -4.60 -23.90
N ALA A 83 13.16 -3.87 -24.94
CA ALA A 83 13.31 -4.39 -26.29
C ALA A 83 14.83 -4.44 -26.52
N LEU A 84 15.46 -5.49 -25.99
CA LEU A 84 16.77 -5.93 -26.43
C LEU A 84 16.52 -6.71 -27.72
N GLU A 85 16.42 -6.00 -28.83
CA GLU A 85 16.71 -6.52 -30.18
C GLU A 85 18.05 -5.94 -30.64
#